data_AF-W7PLZ5-F1
#
_entry.id   AF-W7PLZ5-F1
#
_cell.length_a   1.000
_cell.length_b   1.000
_cell.length_c   1.000
_cell.angle_alpha   90.00
_cell.angle_beta   90.00
_cell.angle_gamma   90.00
#
_symmetry.space_group_name_H-M   'P 1'
#
loop_
_entity.id
_entity.type
_entity.pdbx_description
1 polymer ?
#
loop_
_entity_poly.entity_id
_entity_poly.type
_entity_poly.pdbx_seq_one_letter_code
_entity_poly.pdbx_strand_id
1 'polypeptide(L)'
;MDKRGVKSRVQANREKAFISRVFRWAYERGKVKMNPCQGVKQFKEKARTRYVTDKEYEALLSVAGPPVKVAMELAYLCCARQGDILDLKKSQILNESIMIQQSKTAVPQIKAWTGRLDKAVRLAESIPLNTGMVSIYLIHQPSGLRYTRVRLTRSGEKLKPWPQKNFLSLTSNSLSTI
;
A
#
# COMPACT_ATOMS: atom_id res chain seq x y z
N MET A 1 12.83 -1.52 28.47
CA MET A 1 11.64 -1.12 27.68
C MET A 1 11.20 0.30 27.99
N ASP A 2 11.28 0.75 29.24
CA ASP A 2 10.69 2.02 29.70
C ASP A 2 11.33 3.26 29.08
N LYS A 3 12.66 3.36 29.09
CA LYS A 3 13.38 4.48 28.44
C LYS A 3 13.07 4.60 26.94
N ARG A 4 12.87 3.47 26.25
CA ARG A 4 12.54 3.46 24.82
C ARG A 4 11.07 3.77 24.55
N GLY A 5 10.18 3.28 25.41
CA GLY A 5 8.74 3.52 25.36
C GLY A 5 8.35 4.98 25.55
N VAL A 6 9.18 5.78 26.25
CA VAL A 6 9.04 7.24 26.34
C VAL A 6 9.16 7.90 24.96
N LYS A 7 10.11 7.46 24.12
CA LYS A 7 10.29 8.01 22.76
C LYS A 7 9.27 7.46 21.76
N SER A 8 9.06 6.14 21.74
CA SER A 8 8.07 5.52 20.84
C SER A 8 7.64 4.14 21.37
N ARG A 9 6.39 4.05 21.81
CA ARG A 9 5.80 2.81 22.33
C ARG A 9 5.75 1.69 21.28
N VAL A 10 5.40 2.03 20.04
CA VAL A 10 5.33 1.06 18.94
C VAL A 10 6.72 0.54 18.61
N GLN A 11 7.72 1.42 18.52
CA GLN A 11 9.08 0.99 18.18
C GLN A 11 9.68 0.10 19.27
N ALA A 12 9.45 0.43 20.55
CA ALA A 12 9.85 -0.42 21.68
C ALA A 12 9.24 -1.84 21.59
N ASN A 13 7.95 -1.95 21.24
CA ASN A 13 7.30 -3.25 21.06
C ASN A 13 7.88 -4.05 19.88
N ARG A 14 8.23 -3.39 18.76
CA ARG A 14 8.86 -4.06 17.60
C ARG A 14 10.25 -4.55 17.94
N GLU A 15 11.06 -3.74 18.63
CA GLU A 15 12.39 -4.12 19.13
C GLU A 15 12.30 -5.31 20.09
N LYS A 16 11.34 -5.29 21.03
CA LYS A 16 11.06 -6.43 21.93
C LYS A 16 10.76 -7.72 21.15
N ALA A 17 9.86 -7.63 20.17
CA ALA A 17 9.43 -8.78 19.39
C ALA A 17 10.58 -9.40 18.59
N PHE A 18 11.46 -8.56 18.04
CA PHE A 18 12.66 -8.99 17.35
C PHE A 18 13.62 -9.75 18.29
N ILE A 19 14.00 -9.12 19.41
CA ILE A 19 14.91 -9.73 20.39
C ILE A 19 14.33 -11.05 20.91
N SER A 20 13.03 -11.06 21.25
CA SER A 20 12.33 -12.27 21.69
C SER A 20 12.39 -13.40 20.66
N ARG A 21 12.38 -13.10 19.36
CA ARG A 21 12.47 -14.11 18.29
C ARG A 21 13.88 -14.66 18.15
N VAL A 22 14.91 -13.81 18.28
CA VAL A 22 16.32 -14.24 18.28
C VAL A 22 16.60 -15.18 19.46
N PHE A 23 16.18 -14.82 20.67
CA PHE A 23 16.38 -15.67 21.84
C PHE A 23 15.57 -16.97 21.79
N ARG A 24 14.38 -16.96 21.18
CA ARG A 24 13.62 -18.20 20.94
C ARG A 24 14.38 -19.13 19.98
N TRP A 25 14.89 -18.61 18.88
CA TRP A 25 15.72 -19.37 17.94
C TRP A 25 16.99 -19.95 18.59
N ALA A 26 17.63 -19.18 19.48
CA ALA A 26 18.80 -19.60 20.22
C ALA A 26 18.48 -20.67 21.27
N TYR A 27 17.33 -20.54 21.95
CA TYR A 27 16.84 -21.51 22.94
C TYR A 27 16.54 -22.87 22.30
N GLU A 28 15.85 -22.88 21.15
CA GLU A 28 15.57 -24.10 20.37
C GLU A 28 16.83 -24.88 19.96
N ARG A 29 17.98 -24.20 19.90
CA ARG A 29 19.28 -24.78 19.54
C ARG A 29 20.21 -24.98 20.75
N GLY A 30 19.68 -24.83 21.97
CA GLY A 30 20.44 -25.01 23.21
C GLY A 30 21.51 -23.95 23.49
N LYS A 31 21.54 -22.83 22.75
CA LYS A 31 22.56 -21.77 22.94
C LYS A 31 22.31 -20.90 24.16
N VAL A 32 21.06 -20.82 24.62
CA VAL A 32 20.65 -20.04 25.80
C VAL A 32 19.70 -20.88 26.65
N LYS A 33 19.75 -20.68 27.97
CA LYS A 33 18.92 -21.43 28.93
C LYS A 33 17.47 -20.93 29.01
N MET A 34 17.19 -19.69 28.57
CA MET A 34 15.84 -19.13 28.51
C MET A 34 15.79 -17.84 27.68
N ASN A 35 14.57 -17.38 27.39
CA ASN A 35 14.33 -16.13 26.70
C ASN A 35 14.15 -14.96 27.70
N PRO A 36 15.06 -13.98 27.76
CA PRO A 36 14.98 -12.85 28.70
C PRO A 36 13.82 -11.88 28.39
N CYS A 37 13.21 -11.96 27.21
CA CYS A 37 12.04 -11.15 26.86
C CYS A 37 10.71 -11.74 27.37
N GLN A 38 10.74 -12.95 27.93
CA GLN A 38 9.59 -13.59 28.55
C GLN A 38 9.24 -12.87 29.86
N GLY A 39 7.98 -12.49 30.05
CA GLY A 39 7.51 -11.70 31.20
C GLY A 39 7.56 -10.18 31.04
N VAL A 40 8.30 -9.65 30.05
CA VAL A 40 8.32 -8.19 29.78
C VAL A 40 7.00 -7.74 29.14
N LYS A 41 6.24 -6.87 29.79
CA LYS A 41 4.95 -6.37 29.27
C LYS A 41 5.14 -5.49 28.02
N GLN A 42 4.28 -5.68 27.02
CA GLN A 42 4.22 -4.81 25.85
C GLN A 42 3.37 -3.57 26.13
N PHE A 43 3.70 -2.46 25.48
CA PHE A 43 2.87 -1.27 25.51
C PHE A 43 1.57 -1.51 24.73
N LYS A 44 0.44 -0.97 25.20
CA LYS A 44 -0.83 -1.02 24.45
C LYS A 44 -0.71 -0.16 23.18
N GLU A 45 -0.85 -0.79 22.03
CA GLU A 45 -0.95 -0.12 20.72
C GLU A 45 -2.41 0.15 20.39
N LYS A 46 -2.74 1.36 19.94
CA LYS A 46 -4.05 1.66 19.36
C LYS A 46 -3.96 1.46 17.84
N ALA A 47 -4.77 0.57 17.30
CA ALA A 47 -4.93 0.45 15.86
C ALA A 47 -5.49 1.77 15.28
N ARG A 48 -5.08 2.12 14.06
CA ARG A 48 -5.68 3.25 13.34
C ARG A 48 -7.01 2.76 12.77
N THR A 49 -8.11 3.38 13.15
CA THR A 49 -9.49 2.97 12.78
C THR A 49 -10.20 3.96 11.86
N ARG A 50 -9.48 4.94 11.30
CA ARG A 50 -10.11 5.95 10.43
C ARG A 50 -10.60 5.29 9.14
N TYR A 51 -11.91 5.35 8.93
CA TYR A 51 -12.57 5.07 7.66
C TYR A 51 -12.53 6.31 6.75
N VAL A 52 -12.46 6.10 5.44
CA VAL A 52 -12.55 7.18 4.45
C VAL A 52 -13.95 7.16 3.86
N THR A 53 -14.65 8.28 3.96
CA THR A 53 -16.03 8.40 3.47
C THR A 53 -16.08 8.60 1.95
N ASP A 54 -17.19 8.24 1.33
CA ASP A 54 -17.37 8.41 -0.12
C ASP A 54 -17.20 9.87 -0.56
N LYS A 55 -17.71 10.82 0.23
CA LYS A 55 -17.52 12.26 -0.01
C LYS A 55 -16.04 12.67 -0.02
N GLU A 56 -15.25 12.13 0.91
CA GLU A 56 -13.80 12.38 0.93
C GLU A 56 -13.10 11.73 -0.26
N TYR A 57 -13.53 10.52 -0.65
CA TYR A 57 -12.99 9.82 -1.80
C TYR A 57 -13.26 10.59 -3.10
N GLU A 58 -14.51 11.02 -3.33
CA GLU A 58 -14.91 11.80 -4.51
C GLU A 58 -14.23 13.16 -4.56
N ALA A 59 -14.14 13.86 -3.42
CA ALA A 59 -13.42 15.12 -3.33
C ALA A 59 -11.95 14.96 -3.73
N LEU A 60 -11.28 13.91 -3.25
CA LEU A 60 -9.89 13.61 -3.62
C LEU A 60 -9.76 13.20 -5.09
N LEU A 61 -10.70 12.39 -5.58
CA LEU A 61 -10.71 11.95 -6.97
C LEU A 61 -10.87 13.15 -7.91
N SER A 62 -11.69 14.15 -7.58
CA SER A 62 -11.89 15.33 -8.43
C SER A 62 -10.60 16.12 -8.69
N VAL A 63 -9.79 16.32 -7.64
CA VAL A 63 -8.55 17.10 -7.68
C VAL A 63 -7.35 16.29 -8.16
N ALA A 64 -7.41 14.95 -8.12
CA ALA A 64 -6.26 14.11 -8.41
C ALA A 64 -5.77 14.20 -9.87
N GLY A 65 -4.44 14.13 -10.03
CA GLY A 65 -3.82 13.99 -11.35
C GLY A 65 -4.07 12.59 -11.94
N PRO A 66 -3.94 12.40 -13.26
CA PRO A 66 -4.32 11.15 -13.93
C PRO A 66 -3.70 9.88 -13.31
N PRO A 67 -2.38 9.81 -13.01
CA PRO A 67 -1.79 8.62 -12.40
C PRO A 67 -2.36 8.29 -11.01
N VAL A 68 -2.71 9.31 -10.23
CA VAL A 68 -3.27 9.15 -8.89
C VAL A 68 -4.75 8.73 -8.97
N LYS A 69 -5.52 9.31 -9.91
CA LYS A 69 -6.91 8.90 -10.18
C LYS A 69 -7.00 7.42 -10.53
N VAL A 70 -6.18 6.97 -11.49
CA VAL A 70 -6.14 5.55 -11.90
C VAL A 70 -5.76 4.67 -10.71
N ALA A 71 -4.72 5.04 -9.95
CA ALA A 71 -4.31 4.25 -8.78
C ALA A 71 -5.42 4.14 -7.73
N MET A 72 -6.18 5.21 -7.49
CA MET A 72 -7.31 5.23 -6.56
C MET A 72 -8.45 4.32 -7.03
N GLU A 73 -8.86 4.46 -8.30
CA GLU A 73 -9.94 3.65 -8.89
C GLU A 73 -9.59 2.17 -8.90
N LEU A 74 -8.37 1.80 -9.29
CA LEU A 74 -7.93 0.41 -9.26
C LEU A 74 -7.87 -0.15 -7.83
N ALA A 75 -7.45 0.66 -6.85
CA ALA A 75 -7.45 0.23 -5.45
C ALA A 75 -8.85 -0.05 -4.94
N TYR A 76 -9.79 0.84 -5.27
CA TYR A 76 -11.17 0.75 -4.85
C TYR A 76 -11.89 -0.44 -5.50
N LEU A 77 -11.77 -0.60 -6.82
CA LEU A 77 -12.49 -1.63 -7.58
C LEU A 77 -11.90 -3.03 -7.40
N CYS A 78 -10.58 -3.15 -7.31
CA CYS A 78 -9.93 -4.45 -7.22
C CYS A 78 -9.67 -4.90 -5.77
N CYS A 79 -9.90 -4.04 -4.77
CA CYS A 79 -9.51 -4.24 -3.38
C CYS A 79 -8.01 -4.63 -3.25
N ALA A 80 -7.17 -4.04 -4.10
CA ALA A 80 -5.75 -4.36 -4.19
C ALA A 80 -4.90 -3.41 -3.33
N ARG A 81 -3.76 -3.88 -2.84
CA ARG A 81 -2.83 -3.01 -2.10
C ARG A 81 -2.12 -2.09 -3.08
N GLN A 82 -1.72 -0.91 -2.60
CA GLN A 82 -0.98 0.06 -3.40
C GLN A 82 0.25 -0.54 -4.09
N GLY A 83 1.00 -1.43 -3.42
CA GLY A 83 2.15 -2.11 -4.02
C GLY A 83 1.76 -2.96 -5.24
N ASP A 84 0.70 -3.74 -5.11
CA ASP A 84 0.21 -4.64 -6.17
C ASP A 84 -0.33 -3.85 -7.37
N ILE A 85 -0.95 -2.69 -7.13
CA ILE A 85 -1.44 -1.79 -8.20
C ILE A 85 -0.28 -1.15 -8.95
N LEU A 86 0.75 -0.72 -8.22
CA LEU A 86 1.94 -0.12 -8.83
C LEU A 86 2.73 -1.16 -9.64
N ASP A 87 2.69 -2.44 -9.24
CA ASP A 87 3.31 -3.55 -9.97
C ASP A 87 2.45 -4.12 -11.10
N LEU A 88 1.23 -3.62 -11.30
CA LEU A 88 0.33 -4.11 -12.33
C LEU A 88 0.89 -3.85 -13.73
N LYS A 89 1.04 -4.93 -14.51
CA LYS A 89 1.56 -4.92 -15.87
C LYS A 89 0.45 -4.94 -16.90
N LYS A 90 0.72 -4.38 -18.09
CA LYS A 90 -0.19 -4.43 -19.24
C LYS A 90 -0.50 -5.85 -19.67
N SER A 91 0.44 -6.78 -19.54
CA SER A 91 0.25 -8.21 -19.84
C SER A 91 -0.79 -8.90 -18.93
N GLN A 92 -1.16 -8.28 -17.81
CA GLN A 92 -2.14 -8.80 -16.87
C GLN A 92 -3.55 -8.25 -17.14
N ILE A 93 -3.69 -7.38 -18.13
CA ILE A 93 -4.95 -6.88 -18.66
C ILE A 93 -5.35 -7.84 -19.77
N LEU A 94 -6.41 -8.63 -19.53
CA LEU A 94 -6.94 -9.61 -20.46
C LEU A 94 -8.22 -9.06 -21.10
N ASN A 95 -8.65 -9.66 -22.20
CA ASN A 95 -9.83 -9.21 -22.95
C ASN A 95 -11.10 -9.17 -22.07
N GLU A 96 -11.26 -10.14 -21.16
CA GLU A 96 -12.46 -10.30 -20.34
C GLU A 96 -12.27 -9.92 -18.85
N SER A 97 -11.02 -9.75 -18.41
CA SER A 97 -10.72 -9.50 -16.99
C SER A 97 -9.36 -8.88 -16.73
N ILE A 98 -9.16 -8.38 -15.52
CA ILE A 98 -7.85 -7.99 -14.98
C ILE A 98 -7.39 -9.01 -13.96
N MET A 99 -6.15 -9.47 -14.10
CA MET A 99 -5.52 -10.40 -13.16
C MET A 99 -4.49 -9.69 -12.27
N ILE A 100 -4.71 -9.69 -10.96
CA ILE A 100 -3.76 -9.10 -9.99
C ILE A 100 -3.27 -10.21 -9.07
N GLN A 101 -1.96 -10.41 -9.02
CA GLN A 101 -1.33 -11.33 -8.06
C GLN A 101 -0.87 -10.54 -6.83
N GLN A 102 -1.44 -10.83 -5.66
CA GLN A 102 -1.08 -10.12 -4.44
C GLN A 102 0.32 -10.53 -3.95
N SER A 103 1.24 -9.58 -3.84
CA SER A 103 2.62 -9.82 -3.42
C SER A 103 2.76 -10.36 -2.00
N LYS A 104 1.88 -9.96 -1.08
CA LYS A 104 1.95 -10.34 0.35
C LYS A 104 1.37 -11.72 0.65
N THR A 105 0.29 -12.09 -0.02
CA THR A 105 -0.47 -13.33 0.24
C THR A 105 -0.27 -14.37 -0.85
N ALA A 106 0.38 -14.01 -1.97
CA ALA A 106 0.58 -14.83 -3.17
C ALA A 106 -0.71 -15.31 -3.85
N VAL A 107 -1.88 -14.79 -3.45
CA VAL A 107 -3.18 -15.18 -4.01
C VAL A 107 -3.46 -14.40 -5.30
N PRO A 108 -3.73 -15.07 -6.43
CA PRO A 108 -4.20 -14.41 -7.65
C PRO A 108 -5.67 -14.00 -7.51
N GLN A 109 -6.00 -12.81 -8.00
CA GLN A 109 -7.36 -12.27 -8.05
C GLN A 109 -7.70 -11.89 -9.48
N ILE A 110 -8.80 -12.42 -9.99
CA ILE A 110 -9.34 -12.08 -11.30
C ILE A 110 -10.56 -11.19 -11.09
N LYS A 111 -10.61 -10.06 -11.80
CA LYS A 111 -11.70 -9.09 -11.73
C LYS A 111 -12.30 -8.91 -13.11
N ALA A 112 -13.58 -9.22 -13.25
CA ALA A 112 -14.32 -8.99 -14.48
C ALA A 112 -14.42 -7.49 -14.79
N TRP A 113 -14.52 -7.16 -16.07
CA TRP A 113 -14.69 -5.77 -16.50
C TRP A 113 -16.00 -5.17 -15.98
N THR A 114 -15.90 -3.94 -15.49
CA THR A 114 -17.04 -3.07 -15.22
C THR A 114 -16.82 -1.76 -15.98
N GLY A 115 -17.90 -1.04 -16.30
CA GLY A 115 -17.77 0.24 -17.01
C GLY A 115 -16.91 1.27 -16.29
N ARG A 116 -16.80 1.19 -14.95
CA ARG A 116 -15.91 2.04 -14.15
C ARG A 116 -14.45 1.57 -14.23
N LEU A 117 -14.22 0.26 -14.22
CA LEU A 117 -12.89 -0.33 -14.35
C LEU A 117 -12.28 -0.09 -15.73
N ASP A 118 -13.07 -0.25 -16.80
CA ASP A 118 -12.65 0.05 -18.18
C ASP A 118 -12.23 1.52 -18.33
N LYS A 119 -13.02 2.46 -17.79
CA LYS A 119 -12.68 3.89 -17.78
C LYS A 119 -11.35 4.17 -17.07
N ALA A 120 -11.10 3.51 -15.94
CA ALA A 120 -9.85 3.67 -15.21
C ALA A 120 -8.64 3.16 -16.01
N VAL A 121 -8.79 2.03 -16.71
CA VAL A 121 -7.72 1.47 -17.56
C VAL A 121 -7.47 2.34 -18.79
N ARG A 122 -8.52 2.81 -19.47
CA ARG A 122 -8.39 3.76 -20.60
C ARG A 122 -7.70 5.06 -20.18
N LEU A 123 -8.03 5.56 -18.99
CA LEU A 123 -7.36 6.74 -18.43
C LEU A 123 -5.86 6.44 -18.20
N ALA A 124 -5.52 5.23 -17.76
CA ALA A 124 -4.12 4.82 -17.60
C ALA A 124 -3.36 4.79 -18.93
N GLU A 125 -3.99 4.28 -19.99
CA GLU A 125 -3.41 4.22 -21.33
C GLU A 125 -3.20 5.62 -21.94
N SER A 126 -4.03 6.59 -21.56
CA SER A 126 -3.89 7.99 -22.00
C SER A 126 -2.72 8.75 -21.33
N ILE A 127 -2.03 8.16 -20.34
CA ILE A 127 -0.93 8.82 -19.64
C ILE A 127 0.27 8.94 -20.59
N PRO A 128 0.77 10.16 -20.86
CA PRO A 128 1.84 10.35 -21.85
C PRO A 128 3.17 9.76 -21.38
N LEU A 129 3.91 9.21 -22.34
CA LEU A 129 5.29 8.77 -22.23
C LEU A 129 6.21 9.78 -22.92
N ASN A 130 7.46 9.84 -22.48
CA ASN A 130 8.50 10.55 -23.22
C ASN A 130 8.75 9.84 -24.56
N THR A 131 9.10 10.61 -25.58
CA THR A 131 9.37 10.09 -26.93
C THR A 131 10.40 8.97 -26.89
N GLY A 132 10.08 7.83 -27.53
CA GLY A 132 10.93 6.63 -27.56
C GLY A 132 10.86 5.73 -26.33
N MET A 133 10.03 6.05 -25.32
CA MET A 133 9.84 5.21 -24.14
C MET A 133 8.61 4.31 -24.28
N VAL A 134 8.73 3.08 -23.78
CA VAL A 134 7.63 2.13 -23.63
C VAL A 134 7.55 1.69 -22.18
N SER A 135 6.33 1.53 -21.65
CA SER A 135 6.13 0.95 -20.33
C SER A 135 5.39 -0.37 -20.38
N ILE A 136 5.90 -1.33 -19.61
CA ILE A 136 5.23 -2.59 -19.29
C ILE A 136 4.19 -2.43 -18.18
N TYR A 137 4.27 -1.35 -17.39
CA TYR A 137 3.37 -1.10 -16.27
C TYR A 137 2.12 -0.37 -16.77
N LEU A 138 0.98 -0.65 -16.12
CA LEU A 138 -0.25 0.08 -16.42
C LEU A 138 -0.14 1.54 -15.93
N ILE A 139 0.38 1.74 -14.72
CA ILE A 139 0.66 3.07 -14.17
C ILE A 139 2.17 3.30 -14.19
N HIS A 140 2.62 4.25 -15.00
CA HIS A 140 4.04 4.50 -15.23
C HIS A 140 4.38 5.99 -15.21
N GLN A 141 5.65 6.26 -14.91
CA GLN A 141 6.21 7.60 -15.04
C GLN A 141 6.38 7.95 -16.53
N PRO A 142 6.60 9.22 -16.88
CA PRO A 142 6.91 9.61 -18.27
C PRO A 142 8.15 8.90 -18.84
N SER A 143 9.06 8.46 -17.98
CA SER A 143 10.23 7.65 -18.36
C SER A 143 9.92 6.18 -18.67
N GLY A 144 8.67 5.74 -18.56
CA GLY A 144 8.27 4.34 -18.71
C GLY A 144 8.50 3.46 -17.48
N LEU A 145 9.18 3.96 -16.45
CA LEU A 145 9.44 3.24 -15.20
C LEU A 145 8.22 3.19 -14.28
N ARG A 146 8.19 2.18 -13.41
CA ARG A 146 7.19 2.03 -12.35
C ARG A 146 7.17 3.24 -11.42
N TYR A 147 5.99 3.64 -10.96
CA TYR A 147 5.89 4.58 -9.84
C TYR A 147 6.36 3.93 -8.53
N THR A 148 7.20 4.64 -7.77
CA THR A 148 7.50 4.24 -6.40
C THR A 148 6.38 4.69 -5.47
N ARG A 149 6.17 3.94 -4.37
CA ARG A 149 5.17 4.26 -3.34
C ARG A 149 5.27 5.72 -2.89
N VAL A 150 6.49 6.14 -2.55
CA VAL A 150 6.78 7.50 -2.06
C VAL A 150 6.43 8.55 -3.10
N ARG A 151 6.76 8.30 -4.38
CA ARG A 151 6.49 9.24 -5.46
C ARG A 151 4.99 9.40 -5.70
N LEU A 152 4.23 8.31 -5.75
CA LEU A 152 2.77 8.37 -5.91
C LEU A 152 2.11 9.12 -4.74
N THR A 153 2.54 8.81 -3.50
CA THR A 153 2.08 9.51 -2.30
C THR A 153 2.39 11.01 -2.34
N ARG A 154 3.62 11.39 -2.70
CA ARG A 154 4.02 12.79 -2.84
C ARG A 154 3.23 13.50 -3.94
N SER A 155 2.90 12.83 -5.04
CA SER A 155 2.03 13.39 -6.08
C SER A 155 0.62 13.66 -5.56
N GLY A 156 0.08 12.78 -4.71
CA GLY A 156 -1.20 13.01 -4.03
C GLY A 156 -1.15 14.12 -2.97
N GLU A 157 -0.05 14.24 -2.23
CA GLU A 157 0.12 15.27 -1.18
C GLU A 157 0.17 16.70 -1.69
N LYS A 158 0.53 16.90 -2.97
CA LYS A 158 0.55 18.23 -3.61
C LYS A 158 -0.86 18.80 -3.87
N LEU A 159 -1.92 18.01 -3.73
CA LEU A 159 -3.31 18.35 -4.06
C LEU A 159 -4.06 19.13 -2.95
N LYS A 160 -3.38 20.02 -2.24
CA LYS A 160 -3.95 20.71 -1.05
C LYS A 160 -4.94 21.82 -1.43
N PRO A 161 -6.06 21.93 -0.68
CA PRO A 161 -6.02 22.38 0.72
C PRO A 161 -6.48 21.36 1.78
N TRP A 162 -6.53 20.06 1.49
CA TRP A 162 -6.95 19.06 2.49
C TRP A 162 -5.84 18.73 3.52
N PRO A 163 -6.17 18.44 4.79
CA PRO A 163 -5.18 18.24 5.84
C PRO A 163 -4.29 17.01 5.55
N GLN A 164 -2.97 17.26 5.60
CA GLN A 164 -1.83 16.35 5.33
C GLN A 164 -1.92 14.94 5.95
N LYS A 165 -2.79 14.71 6.93
CA LYS A 165 -2.91 13.44 7.66
C LYS A 165 -3.73 12.38 6.91
N ASN A 166 -4.36 12.74 5.78
CA ASN A 166 -5.43 11.95 5.18
C ASN A 166 -5.04 11.04 4.00
N PHE A 167 -3.98 11.36 3.25
CA PHE A 167 -3.58 10.55 2.09
C PHE A 167 -2.82 9.27 2.48
N LEU A 168 -1.96 9.37 3.50
CA LEU A 168 -1.18 8.23 4.01
C LEU A 168 -2.07 7.08 4.52
N SER A 169 -3.27 7.37 5.05
CA SER A 169 -4.19 6.32 5.53
C SER A 169 -4.80 5.48 4.41
N LEU A 170 -4.98 6.02 3.20
CA LEU A 170 -5.46 5.25 2.03
C LEU A 170 -4.40 4.26 1.53
N THR A 171 -3.13 4.64 1.67
CA THR A 171 -1.98 3.86 1.16
C THR A 171 -1.37 2.89 2.17
N SER A 172 -1.63 3.07 3.47
CA SER A 172 -1.15 2.19 4.54
C SER A 172 -2.30 1.39 5.14
N ASN A 173 -2.57 0.21 4.57
CA ASN A 173 -3.32 -0.90 5.18
C ASN A 173 -4.81 -0.71 5.56
N SER A 174 -5.53 0.32 5.12
CA SER A 174 -6.96 0.48 5.46
C SER A 174 -7.95 -0.13 4.45
N LEU A 175 -7.54 -0.42 3.21
CA LEU A 175 -8.44 -0.99 2.18
C LEU A 175 -8.52 -2.53 2.20
N SER A 176 -7.99 -3.20 3.23
CA SER A 176 -8.02 -4.68 3.33
C SER A 176 -9.03 -5.21 4.36
N THR A 177 -10.13 -4.49 4.62
CA THR A 177 -11.18 -4.94 5.55
C THR A 177 -12.58 -4.68 4.99
N ILE A 178 -12.77 -4.93 3.70
CA ILE A 178 -14.07 -5.28 3.13
C ILE A 178 -13.90 -6.64 2.48
#